data_AF-A0A957SKB0-F1
#
_entry.id   AF-A0A957SKB0-F1
#
_cell.length_a   1.000
_cell.length_b   1.000
_cell.length_c   1.000
_cell.angle_alpha   90.00
_cell.angle_beta   90.00
_cell.angle_gamma   90.00
#
_symmetry.space_group_name_H-M   'P 1'
#
loop_
_entity.id
_entity.type
_entity.pdbx_description
1 polymer ?
#
loop_
_entity_poly.entity_id
_entity_poly.type
_entity_poly.pdbx_seq_one_letter_code
_entity_poly.pdbx_strand_id
1 'polypeptide(L)'
;AGTWAHTGLTAHPHTQMAANALGLDLQHHRSCGVEDIRPLSFFRLILTMERGHKESLCFEFPEIADRVYQLSELIGHQYDVPDPIGRSLARHRTMIQQIDELITAGLPQLVTLATGYATQEMAGTIPT
;
A
#
# COMPACT_ATOMS: atom_id res chain seq x y z
N ALA A 1 -1.04 -6.92 -0.48
CA ALA A 1 -2.07 -7.50 -1.35
C ALA A 1 -1.92 -6.94 -2.75
N GLY A 2 -2.46 -7.58 -3.78
CA GLY A 2 -2.52 -7.03 -5.13
C GLY A 2 -3.90 -7.18 -5.73
N THR A 3 -4.27 -6.28 -6.64
CA THR A 3 -5.56 -6.34 -7.37
C THR A 3 -5.60 -7.48 -8.39
N TRP A 4 -4.45 -7.95 -8.84
CA TRP A 4 -4.28 -9.07 -9.78
C TRP A 4 -3.16 -10.01 -9.32
N ALA A 5 -3.23 -10.46 -8.06
CA ALA A 5 -2.17 -11.28 -7.46
C ALA A 5 -2.52 -12.77 -7.49
N HIS A 6 -1.57 -13.60 -7.91
CA HIS A 6 -1.59 -15.02 -7.58
C HIS A 6 -1.23 -15.18 -6.10
N THR A 7 -2.14 -15.71 -5.28
CA THR A 7 -1.94 -15.86 -3.83
C THR A 7 -0.88 -16.93 -3.51
N GLY A 8 -0.06 -16.66 -2.50
CA GLY A 8 0.90 -17.61 -1.91
C GLY A 8 2.32 -17.58 -2.49
N LEU A 9 2.63 -16.71 -3.46
CA LEU A 9 3.98 -16.58 -4.01
C LEU A 9 4.91 -15.85 -3.05
N THR A 10 6.18 -16.27 -3.01
CA THR A 10 7.24 -15.53 -2.32
C THR A 10 7.54 -14.22 -3.04
N ALA A 11 8.11 -13.25 -2.32
CA ALA A 11 8.64 -12.04 -2.97
C ALA A 11 9.65 -12.39 -4.08
N HIS A 12 9.70 -11.60 -5.15
CA HIS A 12 10.63 -11.83 -6.25
C HIS A 12 12.10 -11.83 -5.75
N PRO A 13 12.99 -12.73 -6.21
CA PRO A 13 14.36 -12.83 -5.68
C PRO A 13 15.14 -11.52 -5.70
N HIS A 14 15.03 -10.74 -6.79
CA HIS A 14 15.66 -9.41 -6.85
C HIS A 14 15.10 -8.43 -5.81
N THR A 15 13.80 -8.48 -5.51
CA THR A 15 13.18 -7.67 -4.46
C THR A 15 13.71 -8.09 -3.09
N GLN A 16 13.82 -9.40 -2.83
CA GLN A 16 14.40 -9.90 -1.58
C GLN A 16 15.86 -9.44 -1.42
N MET A 17 16.68 -9.55 -2.47
CA MET A 17 18.08 -9.09 -2.43
C MET A 17 18.19 -7.58 -2.20
N ALA A 18 17.33 -6.79 -2.84
CA ALA A 18 17.32 -5.35 -2.68
C ALA A 18 16.86 -4.92 -1.28
N ALA A 19 15.85 -5.61 -0.70
CA ALA A 19 15.38 -5.37 0.67
C ALA A 19 16.44 -5.76 1.71
N ASN A 20 17.09 -6.91 1.54
CA ASN A 20 18.17 -7.37 2.42
C ASN A 20 19.34 -6.38 2.47
N ALA A 21 19.63 -5.69 1.37
CA ALA A 21 20.69 -4.66 1.33
C ALA A 21 20.37 -3.44 2.22
N LEU A 22 19.11 -3.25 2.60
CA LEU A 22 18.65 -2.24 3.56
C LEU A 22 18.38 -2.83 4.96
N GLY A 23 18.72 -4.10 5.19
CA GLY A 23 18.47 -4.78 6.46
C GLY A 23 17.01 -5.24 6.66
N LEU A 24 16.21 -5.29 5.59
CA LEU A 24 14.82 -5.74 5.62
C LEU A 24 14.71 -7.21 5.17
N ASP A 25 13.92 -8.01 5.89
CA ASP A 25 13.67 -9.42 5.55
C ASP A 25 12.26 -9.62 4.95
N LEU A 26 12.22 -10.18 3.74
CA LEU A 26 10.99 -10.50 3.01
C LEU A 26 10.76 -12.01 2.85
N GLN A 27 11.53 -12.88 3.51
CA GLN A 27 11.45 -14.35 3.34
C GLN A 27 10.06 -14.92 3.69
N HIS A 28 9.39 -14.30 4.66
CA HIS A 28 8.06 -14.70 5.10
C HIS A 28 6.92 -14.01 4.34
N HIS A 29 7.23 -13.08 3.42
CA HIS A 29 6.21 -12.42 2.61
C HIS A 29 5.53 -13.43 1.68
N ARG A 30 4.20 -13.38 1.62
CA ARG A 30 3.39 -14.12 0.65
C ARG A 30 2.44 -13.16 -0.04
N SER A 31 2.37 -13.25 -1.37
CA SER A 31 1.38 -12.53 -2.14
C SER A 31 -0.03 -12.98 -1.72
N CYS A 32 -0.97 -12.05 -1.79
CA CYS A 32 -2.37 -12.27 -1.41
C CYS A 32 -3.22 -11.37 -2.31
N GLY A 33 -4.25 -11.93 -2.93
CA GLY A 33 -5.26 -11.17 -3.67
C GLY A 33 -6.01 -10.22 -2.74
N VAL A 34 -6.44 -9.07 -3.24
CA VAL A 34 -7.26 -8.15 -2.44
C VAL A 34 -8.65 -8.72 -2.17
N GLU A 35 -9.12 -9.59 -3.06
CA GLU A 35 -10.35 -10.36 -2.96
C GLU A 35 -10.34 -11.38 -1.81
N ASP A 36 -9.17 -11.92 -1.47
CA ASP A 36 -8.97 -12.87 -0.37
C ASP A 36 -9.03 -12.17 1.00
N ILE A 37 -8.99 -10.84 1.01
CA ILE A 37 -9.02 -10.02 2.22
C ILE A 37 -10.44 -9.50 2.42
N ARG A 38 -11.12 -10.05 3.43
CA ARG A 38 -12.48 -9.68 3.80
C ARG A 38 -12.65 -9.56 5.32
N PRO A 39 -13.31 -8.50 5.82
CA PRO A 39 -13.75 -7.31 5.09
C PRO A 39 -12.60 -6.31 4.88
N LEU A 40 -12.56 -5.62 3.73
CA LEU A 40 -11.58 -4.55 3.48
C LEU A 40 -11.80 -3.32 4.38
N SER A 41 -13.00 -3.18 4.96
CA SER A 41 -13.31 -2.13 5.93
C SER A 41 -12.48 -2.19 7.21
N PHE A 42 -11.84 -3.33 7.52
CA PHE A 42 -10.90 -3.44 8.63
C PHE A 42 -9.68 -2.52 8.49
N PHE A 43 -9.30 -2.19 7.25
CA PHE A 43 -8.17 -1.30 6.99
C PHE A 43 -8.62 0.14 7.10
N ARG A 44 -7.95 0.88 7.97
CA ARG A 44 -8.23 2.31 8.21
C ARG A 44 -7.56 3.22 7.18
N LEU A 45 -6.53 2.70 6.52
CA LEU A 45 -5.79 3.36 5.47
C LEU A 45 -5.28 2.29 4.51
N ILE A 46 -5.49 2.51 3.21
CA ILE A 46 -5.01 1.64 2.14
C ILE A 46 -4.12 2.46 1.23
N LEU A 47 -2.86 2.04 1.09
CA LEU A 47 -1.88 2.72 0.25
C LEU A 47 -1.61 1.89 -1.01
N THR A 48 -1.61 2.57 -2.15
CA THR A 48 -1.39 1.98 -3.47
C THR A 48 -0.14 2.56 -4.12
N MET A 49 0.49 1.79 -5.01
CA MET A 49 1.72 2.22 -5.70
C MET A 49 1.44 3.07 -6.94
N GLU A 50 0.33 2.81 -7.62
CA GLU A 50 -0.02 3.42 -8.91
C GLU A 50 -1.46 3.91 -8.89
N ARG A 51 -1.75 4.93 -9.68
CA ARG A 51 -3.08 5.50 -9.82
C ARG A 51 -4.11 4.47 -10.30
N GLY A 52 -3.74 3.60 -11.23
CA GLY A 52 -4.61 2.53 -11.71
C GLY A 52 -5.07 1.59 -10.59
N HIS A 53 -4.19 1.27 -9.63
CA HIS A 53 -4.56 0.46 -8.47
C HIS A 53 -5.59 1.16 -7.57
N LYS A 54 -5.42 2.46 -7.33
CA LYS A 54 -6.38 3.28 -6.58
C LYS A 54 -7.74 3.33 -7.28
N GLU A 55 -7.75 3.60 -8.58
CA GLU A 55 -8.98 3.68 -9.38
C GLU A 55 -9.73 2.34 -9.39
N SER A 56 -9.04 1.21 -9.59
CA SER A 56 -9.65 -0.12 -9.52
C SER A 56 -10.26 -0.41 -8.15
N LEU A 57 -9.54 -0.13 -7.06
CA LEU A 57 -10.07 -0.38 -5.71
C LEU A 57 -11.27 0.50 -5.39
N CYS A 58 -11.25 1.78 -5.73
CA CYS A 58 -12.40 2.67 -5.50
C CYS A 58 -13.61 2.28 -6.34
N PHE A 59 -13.40 1.74 -7.54
CA PHE A 59 -14.48 1.26 -8.40
C PHE A 59 -15.10 -0.04 -7.89
N GLU A 60 -14.27 -1.01 -7.51
CA GLU A 60 -14.72 -2.33 -7.05
C GLU A 60 -15.24 -2.33 -5.62
N PHE A 61 -14.70 -1.46 -4.76
CA PHE A 61 -15.04 -1.35 -3.34
C PHE A 61 -15.35 0.12 -2.96
N PRO A 62 -16.51 0.66 -3.38
CA PRO A 62 -16.88 2.04 -3.09
C PRO A 62 -16.90 2.37 -1.59
N GLU A 63 -17.15 1.39 -0.72
CA GLU A 63 -17.22 1.56 0.74
C GLU A 63 -15.89 1.86 1.43
N ILE A 64 -14.76 1.67 0.72
CA ILE A 64 -13.42 2.03 1.20
C ILE A 64 -12.78 3.14 0.37
N ALA A 65 -13.48 3.72 -0.60
CA ALA A 65 -12.88 4.70 -1.51
C ALA A 65 -12.34 5.95 -0.79
N ASP A 66 -12.93 6.30 0.36
CA ASP A 66 -12.55 7.45 1.18
C ASP A 66 -11.23 7.27 1.95
N ARG A 67 -10.69 6.05 2.02
CA ARG A 67 -9.47 5.69 2.75
C ARG A 67 -8.38 5.06 1.86
N VAL A 68 -8.57 5.10 0.54
CA VAL A 68 -7.57 4.63 -0.45
C VAL A 68 -6.77 5.82 -0.97
N TYR A 69 -5.46 5.76 -0.78
CA TYR A 69 -4.53 6.79 -1.21
C TYR A 69 -3.40 6.19 -2.05
N GLN A 70 -2.78 7.02 -2.88
CA GLN A 70 -1.52 6.67 -3.54
C GLN A 70 -0.35 7.03 -2.62
N LEU A 71 0.70 6.22 -2.61
CA LEU A 71 1.83 6.41 -1.69
C LEU A 71 2.47 7.81 -1.83
N SER A 72 2.61 8.30 -3.05
CA SER A 72 3.15 9.64 -3.32
C SER A 72 2.27 10.78 -2.81
N GLU A 73 0.97 10.56 -2.60
CA GLU A 73 0.06 11.57 -2.02
C GLU A 73 0.43 11.91 -0.58
N LEU A 74 1.12 11.01 0.13
CA LEU A 74 1.60 11.28 1.49
C LEU A 74 2.58 12.45 1.57
N ILE A 75 3.28 12.75 0.48
CA ILE A 75 4.21 13.87 0.38
C ILE A 75 3.64 15.03 -0.47
N GLY A 76 2.33 15.03 -0.74
CA GLY A 76 1.66 16.08 -1.52
C GLY A 76 1.92 16.01 -3.03
N HIS A 77 2.46 14.90 -3.53
CA HIS A 77 2.68 14.67 -4.96
C HIS A 77 1.75 13.57 -5.49
N GLN A 78 1.61 13.47 -6.81
CA GLN A 78 0.87 12.39 -7.45
C GLN A 78 1.69 11.81 -8.60
N TYR A 79 2.33 10.68 -8.35
CA TYR A 79 3.07 9.92 -9.34
C TYR A 79 3.13 8.43 -8.98
N ASP A 80 3.21 7.60 -10.01
CA ASP A 80 3.26 6.14 -9.89
C ASP A 80 4.64 5.65 -9.47
N VAL A 81 4.66 4.62 -8.62
CA VAL A 81 5.84 3.82 -8.31
C VAL A 81 5.74 2.56 -9.16
N PRO A 82 6.46 2.48 -10.30
CA PRO A 82 6.30 1.41 -11.26
C PRO A 82 6.83 0.08 -10.73
N ASP A 83 6.12 -1.00 -11.02
CA ASP A 83 6.55 -2.35 -10.67
C ASP A 83 7.85 -2.76 -11.42
N PRO A 84 8.91 -3.21 -10.70
CA PRO A 84 10.16 -3.66 -11.29
C PRO A 84 10.12 -5.10 -11.83
N ILE A 85 8.99 -5.83 -11.78
CA ILE A 85 8.91 -7.20 -12.31
C ILE A 85 9.42 -7.27 -13.76
N GLY A 86 10.26 -8.27 -14.04
CA GLY A 86 10.92 -8.44 -15.34
C GLY A 86 12.08 -7.46 -15.59
N ARG A 87 12.47 -6.64 -14.61
CA ARG A 87 13.59 -5.69 -14.71
C ARG A 87 14.83 -6.19 -13.95
N SER A 88 15.93 -5.47 -14.13
CA SER A 88 17.21 -5.76 -13.48
C SER A 88 17.17 -5.52 -11.97
N LEU A 89 18.07 -6.16 -11.23
CA LEU A 89 18.25 -5.93 -9.78
C LEU A 89 18.42 -4.44 -9.43
N ALA A 90 19.09 -3.66 -10.30
CA ALA A 90 19.24 -2.22 -10.11
C ALA A 90 17.89 -1.50 -10.04
N ARG A 91 16.91 -1.90 -10.87
CA ARG A 91 15.56 -1.31 -10.84
C ARG A 91 14.80 -1.69 -9.57
N HIS A 92 14.93 -2.92 -9.08
CA HIS A 92 14.40 -3.31 -7.77
C HIS A 92 15.00 -2.46 -6.65
N ARG A 93 16.32 -2.21 -6.66
CA ARG A 93 16.98 -1.33 -5.67
C ARG A 93 16.44 0.09 -5.71
N THR A 94 16.33 0.69 -6.90
CA THR A 94 15.76 2.04 -7.05
C THR A 94 14.32 2.10 -6.56
N MET A 95 13.48 1.11 -6.89
CA MET A 95 12.09 1.05 -6.40
C MET A 95 12.04 1.00 -4.87
N ILE A 96 12.83 0.13 -4.23
CA ILE A 96 12.82 0.02 -2.76
C ILE A 96 13.30 1.31 -2.11
N GLN A 97 14.36 1.94 -2.63
CA GLN A 97 14.83 3.24 -2.14
C GLN A 97 13.76 4.33 -2.27
N GLN A 98 13.09 4.40 -3.43
CA GLN A 98 12.01 5.35 -3.65
C GLN A 98 10.85 5.14 -2.66
N ILE A 99 10.48 3.90 -2.38
CA ILE A 99 9.43 3.58 -1.40
C ILE A 99 9.86 3.97 0.01
N ASP A 100 11.11 3.68 0.40
CA ASP A 100 11.66 4.04 1.71
C ASP A 100 11.66 5.56 1.93
N GLU A 101 12.10 6.32 0.92
CA GLU A 101 12.07 7.79 0.93
C GLU A 101 10.63 8.33 1.03
N LEU A 102 9.71 7.78 0.25
CA LEU A 102 8.29 8.14 0.28
C LEU A 102 7.64 7.89 1.64
N ILE A 103 7.89 6.71 2.23
CA ILE A 103 7.35 6.35 3.55
C ILE A 103 7.96 7.26 4.62
N THR A 104 9.27 7.48 4.57
CA THR A 104 9.97 8.31 5.55
C THR A 104 9.49 9.76 5.51
N ALA A 105 9.44 10.37 4.33
CA ALA A 105 8.97 11.74 4.15
C ALA A 105 7.46 11.88 4.41
N GLY A 106 6.67 10.86 4.04
CA GLY A 106 5.22 10.82 4.21
C GLY A 106 4.75 10.39 5.59
N LEU A 107 5.66 10.00 6.50
CA LEU A 107 5.30 9.43 7.80
C LEU A 107 4.36 10.32 8.65
N PRO A 108 4.56 11.65 8.74
CA PRO A 108 3.63 12.51 9.50
C PRO A 108 2.20 12.47 8.93
N GLN A 109 2.07 12.46 7.60
CA GLN A 109 0.79 12.38 6.92
C GLN A 109 0.17 10.99 7.08
N LEU A 110 0.97 9.93 7.00
CA LEU A 110 0.54 8.55 7.23
C LEU A 110 -0.07 8.40 8.62
N VAL A 111 0.59 8.91 9.66
CA VAL A 111 0.08 8.88 11.04
C VAL A 111 -1.22 9.68 11.15
N THR A 112 -1.29 10.86 10.52
CA THR A 112 -2.48 11.72 10.53
C THR A 112 -3.67 11.03 9.87
N LEU A 113 -3.49 10.42 8.69
CA LEU A 113 -4.53 9.67 8.01
C LEU A 113 -4.95 8.44 8.84
N ALA A 114 -3.99 7.64 9.31
CA ALA A 114 -4.28 6.42 10.06
C ALA A 114 -5.01 6.67 11.39
N THR A 115 -4.75 7.80 12.06
CA THR A 115 -5.39 8.19 13.33
C THR A 115 -6.65 9.05 13.13
N GLY A 116 -6.69 9.90 12.10
CA GLY A 116 -7.80 10.81 11.80
C GLY A 116 -9.14 10.10 11.60
N TYR A 117 -9.14 8.91 10.99
CA TYR A 117 -10.34 8.08 10.87
C TYR A 117 -10.83 7.45 12.19
N ALA A 118 -10.19 7.70 13.34
CA ALA A 118 -10.59 7.11 14.63
C ALA A 118 -11.71 7.94 15.26
N THR A 119 -11.73 9.22 14.94
CA THR A 119 -12.65 10.19 15.52
C THR A 119 -14.02 10.18 14.83
N GLN A 120 -14.13 9.67 13.61
CA GLN A 120 -15.40 9.60 12.87
C GLN A 120 -16.32 8.44 13.28
N GLU A 121 -15.83 7.41 14.00
CA GLU A 121 -16.67 6.28 14.45
C GLU A 121 -17.42 6.56 15.78
N MET A 122 -17.10 7.62 16.53
CA MET A 122 -17.78 7.93 17.80
C MET A 122 -18.97 8.89 17.67
N ALA A 123 -19.26 9.41 16.47
CA ALA A 123 -20.34 10.39 16.25
C ALA A 123 -21.69 9.77 15.84
N GLY A 124 -21.86 8.44 15.95
CA GLY A 124 -22.93 7.69 15.29
C GLY A 124 -23.93 6.93 16.17
N THR A 125 -24.05 7.19 17.48
CA THR A 125 -25.10 6.51 18.28
C THR A 125 -25.61 7.39 19.42
N ILE A 126 -26.76 8.04 19.20
CA ILE A 126 -27.69 8.44 20.27
C ILE A 126 -28.98 7.65 20.02
N PRO A 127 -29.32 6.62 20.82
CA PRO A 127 -30.63 6.03 20.77
C PRO A 127 -31.64 6.93 21.48
N THR A 128 -32.86 6.89 20.95
CA THR A 128 -34.04 7.69 21.31
C THR A 128 -34.47 7.57 22.78
#